data_AF-A0A968QHA6-F1
#
_entry.id   AF-A0A968QHA6-F1
#
_cell.length_a   1.000
_cell.length_b   1.000
_cell.length_c   1.000
_cell.angle_alpha   90.00
_cell.angle_beta   90.00
_cell.angle_gamma   90.00
#
_symmetry.space_group_name_H-M   'P 1'
#
loop_
_entity.id
_entity.type
_entity.pdbx_description
1 polymer ?
#
loop_
_entity_poly.entity_id
_entity_poly.type
_entity_poly.pdbx_seq_one_letter_code
_entity_poly.pdbx_strand_id
1 'polypeptide(L)' 'MVRTSVTIPESVMKKFRDYCNKQRRSLSAQITLLIEKELEEKNYE' A
#
# COMPACT_ATOMS: atom_id res chain seq x y z
N MET A 1 14.74 7.28 -3.73
CA MET A 1 13.46 6.55 -3.94
C MET A 1 13.79 5.20 -4.54
N VAL A 2 13.42 4.10 -3.88
CA VAL A 2 13.66 2.73 -4.37
C VAL A 2 12.40 2.25 -5.09
N ARG A 3 12.54 1.57 -6.23
CA ARG A 3 11.41 1.03 -7.00
C ARG A 3 11.32 -0.46 -6.78
N THR A 4 10.18 -0.92 -6.26
CA THR A 4 9.85 -2.35 -6.12
C THR A 4 8.69 -2.70 -7.03
N SER A 5 8.77 -3.86 -7.68
CA SER A 5 7.68 -4.45 -8.45
C SER A 5 7.12 -5.62 -7.66
N VAL A 6 5.79 -5.72 -7.57
CA VAL A 6 5.10 -6.82 -6.91
C VAL A 6 4.00 -7.34 -7.82
N THR A 7 3.79 -8.65 -7.79
CA THR A 7 2.69 -9.30 -8.49
C THR A 7 1.54 -9.50 -7.51
N ILE A 8 0.37 -9.03 -7.87
CA ILE A 8 -0.85 -9.13 -7.06
C ILE A 8 -2.02 -9.53 -7.95
N PRO A 9 -2.98 -10.32 -7.45
CA PRO A 9 -4.18 -10.67 -8.19
C PRO A 9 -4.96 -9.41 -8.60
N GLU A 10 -5.48 -9.40 -9.83
CA GLU A 10 -6.22 -8.27 -10.38
C GLU A 10 -7.46 -7.91 -9.52
N SER A 11 -8.15 -8.92 -9.01
CA SER A 11 -9.30 -8.75 -8.13
C SER A 11 -8.96 -7.99 -6.83
N VAL A 12 -7.75 -8.19 -6.29
CA VAL A 12 -7.25 -7.49 -5.10
C VAL A 12 -6.85 -6.07 -5.48
N MET A 13 -6.12 -5.90 -6.59
CA MET A 13 -5.69 -4.57 -7.06
C MET A 13 -6.87 -3.65 -7.35
N LYS A 14 -7.96 -4.19 -7.90
CA LYS A 14 -9.21 -3.42 -8.13
C LYS A 14 -9.80 -2.89 -6.83
N LYS A 15 -9.99 -3.77 -5.84
CA LYS A 15 -10.50 -3.38 -4.51
C LYS A 15 -9.59 -2.36 -3.82
N PHE A 16 -8.28 -2.55 -3.95
CA PHE A 16 -7.31 -1.63 -3.35
C PHE A 16 -7.32 -0.25 -4.02
N ARG A 17 -7.49 -0.18 -5.35
CA ARG A 17 -7.66 1.08 -6.06
C ARG A 17 -8.90 1.84 -5.59
N ASP A 18 -10.02 1.15 -5.41
CA ASP A 18 -11.26 1.77 -4.90
C ASP A 18 -11.07 2.29 -3.47
N TYR A 19 -10.33 1.55 -2.63
CA TYR A 19 -9.95 2.00 -1.29
C TYR A 19 -9.09 3.28 -1.33
N CYS A 20 -8.06 3.33 -2.18
CA CYS A 20 -7.21 4.53 -2.32
C CYS A 20 -7.99 5.76 -2.81
N ASN A 21 -8.93 5.57 -3.75
CA ASN A 21 -9.79 6.65 -4.26
C ASN A 21 -10.63 7.27 -3.14
N LYS A 22 -11.19 6.46 -2.23
CA LYS A 22 -11.94 6.95 -1.06
C LYS A 22 -11.08 7.77 -0.11
N GLN A 23 -9.80 7.43 0.02
CA GLN A 23 -8.83 8.15 0.85
C GLN A 23 -8.20 9.36 0.15
N ARG A 24 -8.58 9.64 -1.12
CA ARG A 24 -7.98 10.69 -1.97
C ARG A 24 -6.44 10.60 -2.03
N ARG A 25 -5.90 9.39 -2.08
CA ARG A 25 -4.45 9.13 -2.13
C ARG A 25 -4.07 8.32 -3.35
N SER A 26 -2.85 8.52 -3.82
CA SER A 26 -2.28 7.66 -4.86
C SER A 26 -2.01 6.26 -4.30
N LEU A 27 -1.96 5.27 -5.19
CA LEU A 27 -1.61 3.89 -4.84
C LEU A 27 -0.27 3.81 -4.12
N SER A 28 0.76 4.49 -4.64
CA SER A 28 2.09 4.49 -4.04
C SER A 28 2.08 5.11 -2.65
N ALA A 29 1.45 6.27 -2.46
CA ALA A 29 1.38 6.92 -1.16
C ALA A 29 0.63 6.06 -0.13
N GLN A 30 -0.45 5.40 -0.55
CA GLN A 30 -1.21 4.53 0.35
C GLN A 30 -0.43 3.26 0.71
N ILE A 31 0.30 2.67 -0.24
CA ILE A 31 1.17 1.51 0.03
C ILE A 31 2.29 1.90 0.99
N THR A 32 2.97 3.01 0.74
CA THR A 32 4.03 3.52 1.64
C THR A 32 3.51 3.71 3.06
N LEU A 33 2.37 4.39 3.22
CA LEU A 33 1.77 4.61 4.54
C LEU A 33 1.37 3.31 5.25
N LEU A 34 0.86 2.32 4.51
CA LEU A 34 0.51 1.03 5.12
C LEU A 34 1.77 0.25 5.52
N ILE A 35 2.83 0.29 4.71
CA ILE A 35 4.12 -0.33 5.06
C ILE A 35 4.74 0.33 6.29
N GLU A 36 4.77 1.67 6.34
CA GLU A 36 5.30 2.41 7.49
C GLU A 36 4.56 2.05 8.77
N LYS A 37 3.22 2.05 8.75
CA LYS A 37 2.41 1.65 9.90
C LYS A 37 2.67 0.22 10.34
N GLU A 38 2.72 -0.71 9.39
CA GLU A 38 2.99 -2.12 9.70
C GLU A 38 4.37 -2.30 10.34
N LEU A 39 5.38 -1.56 9.88
CA LEU A 39 6.74 -1.60 10.44
C LEU A 39 6.83 -0.94 11.83
N GLU A 40 6.13 0.17 12.04
CA GLU A 40 6.04 0.85 13.33
C GLU A 40 5.28 -0.01 14.37
N GLU A 41 4.15 -0.61 13.99
CA GLU A 41 3.35 -1.46 14.88
C GLU A 41 4.06 -2.78 15.21
N LYS A 42 4.85 -3.30 14.27
CA LYS A 42 5.56 -4.56 14.47
C LYS A 42 6.88 -4.45 15.20
N ASN A 43 7.41 -3.24 15.43
CA ASN A 43 8.68 -2.96 16.12
C ASN A 43 9.59 -4.21 16.08
N TYR A 44 10.09 -4.52 14.88
CA TYR A 44 11.08 -5.57 14.67
C TYR A 44 12.34 -5.13 15.42
N GLU A 45 12.39 -5.40 16.73
CA GLU A 45 13.61 -5.47 17.52
C GLU A 45 14.46 -6.68 17.09
#